data_AF-A0A3D1ZN43-F1
#
_entry.id   AF-A0A3D1ZN43-F1
#
_cell.length_a   1.000
_cell.length_b   1.000
_cell.length_c   1.000
_cell.angle_alpha   90.00
_cell.angle_beta   90.00
_cell.angle_gamma   90.00
#
_symmetry.space_group_name_H-M   'P 1'
#
loop_
_entity.id
_entity.type
_entity.pdbx_description
1 polymer ?
#
loop_
_entity_poly.entity_id
_entity_poly.type
_entity_poly.pdbx_seq_one_letter_code
_entity_poly.pdbx_strand_id
1 'polypeptide(L)' 'VAACLCRLFGGPIVSTSANPQGLSEATNALKVRGYFGGNIDAITSGTTGSAIAPSEIRHLLNGKVMRKG' A
#
# COMPACT_ATOMS: atom_id res chain seq x y z
N VAL A 1 6.25 9.12 5.23
CA VAL A 1 5.10 8.70 6.08
C VAL A 1 5.23 7.24 6.51
N ALA A 2 5.15 6.25 5.60
CA ALA A 2 5.20 4.82 5.94
C ALA A 2 6.38 4.40 6.85
N ALA A 3 7.61 4.81 6.52
CA ALA A 3 8.78 4.50 7.35
C ALA A 3 8.70 5.08 8.78
N CYS A 4 8.10 6.25 8.95
CA CYS A 4 7.89 6.85 10.28
C CYS A 4 6.85 6.04 11.07
N LEU A 5 5.75 5.65 10.42
CA LEU A 5 4.72 4.82 11.04
C LEU A 5 5.28 3.49 11.55
N CYS A 6 6.09 2.77 10.75
CA CYS A 6 6.72 1.52 11.19
C CYS A 6 7.65 1.74 12.39
N ARG A 7 8.44 2.83 12.41
CA ARG A 7 9.32 3.16 13.53
C ARG A 7 8.54 3.46 14.81
N LEU A 8 7.48 4.25 14.71
CA LEU A 8 6.62 4.57 15.86
C LEU A 8 5.84 3.36 16.37
N PHE A 9 5.41 2.47 15.46
CA PHE A 9 4.80 1.18 15.82
C PHE A 9 5.79 0.21 16.48
N GLY A 10 7.11 0.42 16.30
CA GLY A 10 8.15 -0.44 16.86
C GLY A 10 8.40 -1.72 16.07
N GLY A 11 7.93 -1.81 14.82
CA GLY A 11 8.03 -3.04 14.04
C GLY A 11 7.53 -2.93 12.59
N PRO A 12 7.57 -4.03 11.83
CA PRO A 12 7.01 -4.07 10.49
C PRO A 12 5.48 -4.02 10.53
N ILE A 13 4.88 -3.43 9.50
CA ILE A 13 3.43 -3.37 9.30
C ILE A 13 3.09 -4.15 8.04
N VAL A 14 2.14 -5.08 8.16
CA VAL A 14 1.57 -5.77 6.99
C VAL A 14 0.65 -4.78 6.28
N SER A 15 0.90 -4.56 4.99
CA SER A 15 0.13 -3.61 4.18
C SER A 15 -0.15 -4.20 2.79
N THR A 16 -1.38 -4.02 2.33
CA THR A 16 -1.82 -4.32 0.96
C THR A 16 -2.18 -3.01 0.25
N SER A 17 -2.45 -3.09 -1.05
CA SER A 17 -3.06 -1.96 -1.77
C SER A 17 -4.40 -1.60 -1.12
N ALA A 18 -4.68 -0.29 -1.00
CA ALA A 18 -5.86 0.22 -0.34
C ALA A 18 -7.07 0.17 -1.28
N ASN A 19 -7.67 -1.01 -1.43
CA ASN A 19 -8.85 -1.22 -2.27
C ASN A 19 -9.68 -2.43 -1.80
N PRO A 20 -11.01 -2.41 -2.04
CA PRO A 20 -11.80 -3.63 -2.05
C PRO A 20 -11.26 -4.61 -3.08
N GLN A 21 -11.48 -5.90 -2.84
CA GLN A 21 -11.00 -6.95 -3.73
C GLN A 21 -11.52 -6.74 -5.17
N GLY A 22 -10.64 -6.89 -6.15
CA GLY A 22 -10.96 -6.75 -7.57
C GLY A 22 -11.01 -5.30 -8.09
N LEU A 23 -10.91 -4.29 -7.21
CA LEU A 23 -10.87 -2.89 -7.62
C LEU A 23 -9.44 -2.36 -7.74
N SER A 24 -9.26 -1.28 -8.49
CA SER A 24 -7.97 -0.62 -8.63
C SER A 24 -7.54 0.04 -7.32
N GLU A 25 -6.26 -0.01 -7.01
CA GLU A 25 -5.67 0.62 -5.82
C GLU A 25 -6.00 2.11 -5.68
N ALA A 26 -6.22 2.54 -4.44
CA ALA A 26 -6.38 3.97 -4.14
C ALA A 26 -5.01 4.64 -4.03
N THR A 27 -4.74 5.59 -4.93
CA THR A 27 -3.49 6.37 -4.96
C THR A 27 -3.62 7.75 -4.29
N ASN A 28 -4.82 8.11 -3.83
CA ASN A 28 -5.12 9.35 -3.12
C ASN A 28 -6.20 9.13 -2.05
N ALA A 29 -6.25 10.04 -1.07
CA ALA A 29 -7.17 9.94 0.07
C ALA A 29 -8.65 10.01 -0.32
N LEU A 30 -9.01 10.71 -1.41
CA LEU A 30 -10.39 10.80 -1.88
C LEU A 30 -10.92 9.42 -2.30
N LYS A 31 -10.11 8.64 -3.03
CA LYS A 31 -10.46 7.28 -3.45
C LYS A 31 -10.51 6.32 -2.27
N VAL A 32 -9.62 6.45 -1.28
CA VAL A 32 -9.69 5.69 -0.02
C VAL A 32 -11.01 5.96 0.70
N ARG A 33 -11.41 7.22 0.87
CA ARG A 33 -12.71 7.58 1.48
C ARG A 33 -13.89 7.05 0.67
N GLY A 34 -13.82 7.11 -0.65
CA GLY A 34 -14.86 6.56 -1.53
C GLY A 34 -15.03 5.05 -1.38
N TYR A 35 -13.94 4.30 -1.21
CA TYR A 35 -13.99 2.85 -1.04
C TYR A 35 -14.42 2.39 0.34
N PHE A 36 -13.90 3.02 1.39
CA PHE A 36 -14.05 2.50 2.74
C PHE A 36 -15.05 3.29 3.59
N GLY A 37 -15.41 4.52 3.19
CA GLY A 37 -16.30 5.37 3.96
C GLY A 37 -15.78 5.56 5.39
N GLY A 38 -16.61 5.19 6.37
CA GLY A 38 -16.26 5.17 7.80
C GLY A 38 -15.73 3.84 8.33
N ASN A 39 -15.46 2.85 7.47
CA ASN A 39 -15.03 1.50 7.88
C ASN A 39 -13.51 1.37 8.13
N ILE A 40 -12.81 2.49 8.33
CA ILE A 40 -11.38 2.52 8.63
C ILE A 40 -11.12 3.51 9.75
N ASP A 41 -10.23 3.15 10.67
CA ASP A 41 -9.96 3.95 11.87
C ASP A 41 -9.22 5.25 11.57
N ALA A 42 -8.37 5.26 10.52
CA ALA A 42 -7.56 6.42 10.18
C ALA A 42 -7.16 6.47 8.70
N ILE A 43 -7.00 7.71 8.19
CA ILE A 43 -6.32 8.02 6.94
C ILE A 43 -5.24 9.05 7.24
N THR A 44 -3.99 8.77 6.87
CA THR A 44 -2.88 9.72 7.03
C THR A 44 -2.67 10.56 5.77
N SER A 45 -2.35 11.84 5.93
CA SER A 45 -2.00 12.72 4.82
C SER A 45 -0.64 12.36 4.22
N GLY A 46 -0.53 12.49 2.90
CA GLY A 46 0.72 12.27 2.17
C GLY A 46 0.48 12.11 0.69
N THR A 47 1.57 12.07 -0.07
CA THR A 47 1.56 11.76 -1.51
C THR A 47 2.11 10.36 -1.75
N THR A 48 1.53 9.68 -2.74
CA THR A 48 2.10 8.45 -3.29
C THR A 48 3.32 8.78 -4.14
N GLY A 49 4.24 7.82 -4.28
CA GLY A 49 5.39 7.95 -5.18
C GLY A 49 4.97 7.85 -6.65
N SER A 50 5.90 8.12 -7.57
CA SER A 50 5.66 8.12 -9.02
C SER A 50 5.60 6.72 -9.66
N ALA A 51 5.58 5.65 -8.86
CA ALA A 51 5.46 4.29 -9.38
C ALA A 51 4.08 4.10 -10.03
N ILE A 52 4.07 3.53 -11.24
CA ILE A 52 2.83 3.29 -12.01
C ILE A 52 2.23 1.91 -11.75
N ALA A 53 2.90 1.08 -10.94
CA ALA A 53 2.50 -0.27 -10.59
C ALA A 53 2.98 -0.63 -9.17
N PRO A 54 2.40 -1.69 -8.54
CA PRO A 54 2.86 -2.21 -7.26
C PRO A 54 4.31 -2.68 -7.29
N SER A 55 4.92 -2.87 -6.11
CA SER A 55 6.29 -3.38 -6.03
C SER A 55 6.47 -4.75 -6.69
N GLU A 56 7.63 -4.92 -7.32
CA GLU A 56 8.08 -6.21 -7.84
C GLU A 56 8.31 -7.19 -6.68
N ILE A 57 7.87 -8.44 -6.87
CA ILE A 57 8.10 -9.53 -5.93
C ILE A 57 9.02 -10.53 -6.61
N ARG A 58 10.17 -10.81 -5.99
CA ARG A 58 11.16 -11.77 -6.46
C ARG A 58 11.32 -12.91 -5.46
N HIS A 59 11.49 -14.11 -5.98
CA HIS A 59 11.90 -15.26 -5.18
C HIS A 59 13.37 -15.14 -4.80
N LEU A 60 13.67 -15.18 -3.50
CA LEU A 60 14.99 -14.82 -2.96
C LEU A 60 16.13 -15.72 -3.48
N LEU A 61 15.90 -17.03 -3.60
CA LEU A 61 16.97 -18.00 -3.92
C LEU A 61 17.45 -17.96 -5.38
N ASN A 62 16.59 -17.57 -6.31
CA ASN A 62 16.86 -17.69 -7.75
C ASN A 62 16.52 -16.42 -8.55
N GLY A 63 16.07 -15.36 -7.88
CA GLY A 63 15.73 -14.09 -8.51
C GLY A 63 14.49 -14.11 -9.41
N LYS A 64 13.75 -15.22 -9.48
CA LYS A 64 12.55 -15.35 -10.32
C LYS A 64 11.54 -14.27 -9.94
N VAL A 65 11.11 -13.49 -10.93
CA VAL A 65 10.04 -12.50 -10.75
C VAL A 65 8.71 -13.25 -10.60
N MET A 66 8.10 -13.14 -9.42
CA MET A 66 6.78 -13.70 -9.08
C MET A 66 5.66 -12.73 -9.44
N ARG A 67 5.92 -11.42 -9.32
CA ARG A 67 5.05 -10.34 -9.78
C ARG A 67 5.94 -9.21 -10.28
N LYS A 68 5.72 -8.77 -11.52
CA LYS A 68 6.41 -7.60 -12.07
C LYS A 68 5.85 -6.32 -11.42
N GLY A 69 6.74 -5.39 -11.11
CA GLY A 69 6.36 -4.02 -10.71
C GLY A 69 6.61 -3.00 -11.81
#